data_AF-A0A2M6ZH02-F1
#
_entry.id   AF-A0A2M6ZH02-F1
#
_cell.length_a   1.000
_cell.length_b   1.000
_cell.length_c   1.000
_cell.angle_alpha   90.00
_cell.angle_beta   90.00
_cell.angle_gamma   90.00
#
_symmetry.space_group_name_H-M   'P 1'
#
loop_
_entity.id
_entity.type
_entity.pdbx_description
1 polymer ?
#
loop_
_entity_poly.entity_id
_entity_poly.type
_entity_poly.pdbx_seq_one_letter_code
_entity_poly.pdbx_strand_id
1 'polypeptide(L)' 'MLSQNVRISLNFSDEQIKFLDSLSRKCKHNGGIRLSRSCIMRCLIKIVSELEFDFTDFAKVKRK' A
#
# COMPACT_ATOMS: atom_id res chain seq x y z
N MET A 1 -16.50 -17.80 9.16
CA MET A 1 -16.11 -16.60 9.93
C MET A 1 -16.26 -15.38 9.03
N LEU A 2 -17.19 -14.47 9.35
CA LEU A 2 -17.31 -13.20 8.62
C LEU A 2 -16.07 -12.36 8.94
N SER A 3 -15.25 -12.09 7.92
CA SER A 3 -14.14 -11.14 8.02
C SER A 3 -14.70 -9.79 8.49
N GLN A 4 -14.34 -9.35 9.69
CA GLN A 4 -14.70 -8.02 10.16
C GLN A 4 -13.97 -6.99 9.27
N ASN A 5 -14.73 -6.12 8.59
CA ASN A 5 -14.17 -5.02 7.83
C ASN A 5 -13.68 -3.92 8.79
N VAL A 6 -12.48 -4.14 9.35
CA VAL A 6 -11.81 -3.15 10.21
C VAL A 6 -11.31 -1.99 9.35
N ARG A 7 -11.71 -0.76 9.69
CA ARG A 7 -11.16 0.46 9.10
C ARG A 7 -10.00 0.95 9.95
N ILE A 8 -8.86 1.19 9.32
CA ILE A 8 -7.67 1.74 9.96
C ILE A 8 -7.35 3.09 9.29
N SER A 9 -7.13 4.11 10.11
CA SER A 9 -6.62 5.40 9.64
C SER A 9 -5.10 5.40 9.75
N LEU A 10 -4.43 5.84 8.68
CA LEU A 10 -2.97 5.89 8.60
C LEU A 10 -2.55 7.28 8.11
N ASN A 11 -1.45 7.78 8.66
CA ASN A 11 -0.84 9.02 8.22
C ASN A 11 0.21 8.70 7.16
N PHE A 12 0.07 9.30 5.98
CA PHE A 12 1.01 9.17 4.87
C PHE A 12 1.54 10.55 4.50
N SER A 13 2.79 10.62 4.05
CA SER A 13 3.33 11.83 3.44
C SER A 13 2.66 12.10 2.08
N ASP A 14 2.74 13.35 1.61
CA ASP A 14 2.21 13.72 0.29
C ASP A 14 2.85 12.90 -0.85
N GLU A 15 4.12 12.55 -0.72
CA GLU A 15 4.83 11.72 -1.69
C GLU A 15 4.25 10.30 -1.74
N GLN A 16 3.95 9.71 -0.58
CA GLN A 16 3.30 8.41 -0.49
C GLN A 16 1.89 8.45 -1.08
N ILE A 17 1.12 9.52 -0.82
CA ILE A 17 -0.20 9.70 -1.44
C ILE A 17 -0.10 9.83 -2.97
N LYS A 18 0.85 10.63 -3.47
CA LYS A 18 1.10 10.79 -4.92
C LYS A 18 1.51 9.47 -5.57
N PHE A 19 2.31 8.65 -4.89
CA PHE A 19 2.68 7.32 -5.35
C PHE A 19 1.43 6.43 -5.54
N LEU A 20 0.54 6.36 -4.55
CA LEU A 20 -0.69 5.57 -4.65
C LEU A 20 -1.63 6.07 -5.77
N ASP A 21 -1.72 7.39 -5.96
CA ASP A 21 -2.51 7.97 -7.06
C ASP A 21 -1.90 7.69 -8.45
N SER A 22 -0.56 7.62 -8.53
CA SER A 22 0.13 7.21 -9.75
C SER A 22 -0.19 5.75 -10.10
N LEU A 23 -0.11 4.84 -9.13
CA LEU A 23 -0.49 3.44 -9.33
C LEU A 23 -1.96 3.29 -9.75
N SER A 24 -2.87 4.00 -9.06
CA SER A 24 -4.30 4.02 -9.39
C SER A 24 -4.55 4.41 -10.86
N ARG A 25 -3.84 5.44 -11.35
CA ARG A 25 -3.92 5.89 -12.75
C ARG A 25 -3.33 4.87 -13.72
N LYS A 26 -2.17 4.27 -13.40
CA LYS A 26 -1.53 3.24 -14.23
C LYS A 26 -2.41 2.00 -14.41
N CYS A 27 -3.09 1.54 -13.35
CA CYS A 27 -4.03 0.42 -13.44
C CYS A 27 -5.14 0.70 -14.46
N LYS A 28 -5.69 1.92 -14.48
CA LYS A 28 -6.68 2.33 -15.49
C LYS A 28 -6.06 2.42 -16.89
N HIS A 29 -4.87 2.97 -17.01
CA HIS A 29 -4.19 3.16 -18.30
C HIS A 29 -3.89 1.84 -18.99
N ASN A 30 -3.55 0.79 -18.24
CA ASN A 30 -3.23 -0.54 -18.76
C ASN A 30 -4.49 -1.39 -19.09
N GLY A 31 -5.61 -0.74 -19.45
CA GLY A 31 -6.86 -1.40 -19.79
C GLY A 31 -7.68 -1.92 -18.59
N GLY A 32 -7.23 -1.65 -17.36
CA GLY A 32 -7.94 -2.02 -16.14
C GLY A 32 -8.89 -0.92 -15.63
N ILE A 33 -9.33 -1.09 -14.38
CA ILE A 33 -10.11 -0.08 -13.65
C ILE A 33 -9.24 0.76 -12.73
N ARG A 34 -9.72 1.96 -12.39
CA ARG A 34 -9.08 2.79 -11.37
C ARG A 34 -9.29 2.15 -10.00
N LEU A 35 -8.20 1.76 -9.34
CA LEU A 35 -8.25 1.22 -7.98
C LEU A 35 -8.24 2.33 -6.93
N SER A 36 -9.01 2.18 -5.85
CA SER A 36 -8.92 3.08 -4.71
C SER A 36 -7.60 2.90 -3.97
N ARG A 37 -7.10 3.95 -3.31
CA ARG A 37 -5.85 3.89 -2.52
C ARG A 37 -5.90 2.75 -1.48
N SER A 38 -7.05 2.54 -0.85
CA SER A 38 -7.27 1.44 0.11
C SER A 38 -7.20 0.05 -0.50
N CYS A 39 -7.60 -0.12 -1.77
CA CYS A 39 -7.48 -1.39 -2.48
C CYS A 39 -6.01 -1.65 -2.82
N ILE A 40 -5.32 -0.63 -3.34
CA ILE A 40 -3.89 -0.71 -3.65
C ILE A 40 -3.07 -1.07 -2.39
N MET A 41 -3.31 -0.40 -1.25
CA MET A 41 -2.59 -0.73 -0.02
C MET A 41 -2.86 -2.14 0.48
N ARG A 42 -4.11 -2.63 0.37
CA ARG A 42 -4.41 -4.02 0.73
C ARG A 42 -3.64 -5.02 -0.13
N CYS A 43 -3.52 -4.75 -1.44
CA CYS A 43 -2.72 -5.59 -2.33
C CYS A 43 -1.23 -5.56 -1.96
N LEU A 44 -0.67 -4.37 -1.70
CA LEU A 44 0.74 -4.23 -1.32
C LEU A 44 1.04 -4.94 0.00
N ILE A 45 0.19 -4.80 1.01
CA ILE A 45 0.35 -5.51 2.29
C ILE A 45 0.32 -7.02 2.05
N LYS A 46 -0.65 -7.51 1.27
CA LYS A 46 -0.76 -8.95 0.96
C LYS A 46 0.51 -9.48 0.27
N ILE A 47 1.01 -8.76 -0.74
CA ILE A 47 2.24 -9.12 -1.45
C ILE A 47 3.42 -9.18 -0.47
N VAL A 48 3.57 -8.18 0.39
CA VAL A 48 4.63 -8.14 1.39
C VAL A 48 4.52 -9.30 2.38
N SER A 49 3.30 -9.65 2.81
CA SER A 49 3.06 -10.78 3.71
C SER A 49 3.34 -12.14 3.08
N GLU A 50 3.15 -12.29 1.77
CA GLU A 50 3.36 -13.55 1.05
C GLU A 50 4.81 -13.75 0.61
N LEU A 51 5.56 -12.67 0.37
CA LEU A 51 6.93 -12.74 -0.16
C LEU A 51 8.02 -12.90 0.91
N GLU A 52 7.67 -13.09 2.19
CA GLU A 52 8.62 -13.21 3.33
C GLU A 52 9.76 -12.16 3.28
N PHE A 53 9.43 -10.91 2.94
CA PHE A 53 10.44 -9.86 2.91
C PHE A 53 10.93 -9.54 4.32
N ASP A 54 12.23 -9.68 4.55
CA ASP A 54 12.88 -9.24 5.78
C ASP A 54 13.08 -7.72 5.75
N PHE A 55 12.37 -7.01 6.65
CA PHE A 55 12.50 -5.56 6.83
C PHE A 55 13.39 -5.17 8.02
N THR A 56 14.07 -6.13 8.65
CA THR A 56 14.85 -5.91 9.90
C THR A 56 15.94 -4.85 9.72
N ASP A 57 16.49 -4.69 8.52
CA ASP A 57 17.50 -3.65 8.22
C ASP A 57 16.92 -2.32 7.71
N PHE A 58 15.65 -2.26 7.31
CA PHE A 58 15.00 -1.01 6.91
C PHE A 58 14.67 -0.10 8.10
N ALA A 59 14.49 -0.67 9.30
CA ALA A 59 14.21 0.08 10.52
C ALA A 59 15.43 0.83 11.08
N LYS A 60 16.64 0.64 10.54
CA LYS A 60 17.88 1.30 10.99
C LYS A 60 18.10 2.70 10.38
N VAL A 61 17.09 3.29 9.74
CA VAL A 61 17.16 4.68 9.25
C VAL A 61 17.01 5.67 10.42
N LYS A 62 18.17 5.96 11.03
CA LYS A 62 18.56 7.08 11.92
C LYS A 62 17.44 7.98 12.44
N ARG A 63 17.12 7.83 13.73
CA ARG A 63 16.83 8.99 14.59
C ARG A 63 18.11 9.83 14.63
N LYS A 64 18.07 11.04 14.05
CA LYS A 64 19.05 12.09 14.33
C LYS A 64 18.73 12.71 15.69
#